data_AF-A0A5E4KNE6-F1
#
_entry.id   AF-A0A5E4KNE6-F1
#
_cell.length_a   1.000
_cell.length_b   1.000
_cell.length_c   1.000
_cell.angle_alpha   90.00
_cell.angle_beta   90.00
_cell.angle_gamma   90.00
#
_symmetry.space_group_name_H-M   'P 1'
#
loop_
_entity.id
_entity.type
_entity.pdbx_description
1 polymer ?
#
loop_
_entity_poly.entity_id
_entity_poly.type
_entity_poly.pdbx_seq_one_letter_code
_entity_poly.pdbx_strand_id
1 'polypeptide(L)'
;METKTFLMTSSYYPPHHIGGDATHVRYLSEELVKLGHEVHVMFSLDAYRYKKPDFKGSLKETEEVNGVFLHPLQSPLGKADLYLTYLLGRSAYVKKNFERLLGEFKPDIVHHHNIFFLGYDILKKQGSYTNLYTAHDYWLICQRFDLMRYGQSECTQKDCLSCTFKSKRLPQTWRRSKGFREAVEDIDTVIAPSNFMEKKLSEGLPVKADIVHIPNFVPSLSRDIKASGYSNYFLYVGVLEKHKGICNLLKIFKEHGRQIDAKLIIAGKGRLKEKIVDYIARNKLEDKVTVLGWVSDEMLWSLYNDALALVVPSIWPENNPIVALEALSVGTPVTGTDAGGIGEIIEKVDKNLIFKENGLDKIGMVLRNKDIYSKEKIKQVYTRWYSLGGYLREYEKTF
;
A
#
# COMPACT_ATOMS: atom_id res chain seq x y z
N MET A 1 1.42 -14.47 -25.93
CA MET A 1 2.42 -14.49 -24.84
C MET A 1 2.60 -15.95 -24.45
N GLU A 2 3.83 -16.38 -24.17
CA GLU A 2 4.05 -17.72 -23.59
C GLU A 2 3.42 -17.75 -22.20
N THR A 3 2.67 -18.81 -21.88
CA THR A 3 2.10 -18.99 -20.54
C THR A 3 3.26 -19.19 -19.56
N LYS A 4 3.21 -18.45 -18.44
CA LYS A 4 4.23 -18.45 -17.39
C LYS A 4 3.56 -18.78 -16.06
N THR A 5 4.33 -19.35 -15.15
CA THR A 5 3.91 -19.67 -13.79
C THR A 5 4.52 -18.68 -12.81
N PHE A 6 3.67 -17.97 -12.07
CA PHE A 6 4.06 -16.96 -11.08
C PHE A 6 3.86 -17.50 -9.67
N LEU A 7 4.85 -17.33 -8.81
CA LEU A 7 4.72 -17.47 -7.36
C LEU A 7 4.89 -16.10 -6.70
N MET A 8 3.77 -15.50 -6.29
CA MET A 8 3.77 -14.27 -5.51
C MET A 8 3.90 -14.60 -4.02
N THR A 9 4.69 -13.80 -3.30
CA THR A 9 4.77 -13.90 -1.84
C THR A 9 4.35 -12.59 -1.21
N SER A 10 3.43 -12.62 -0.24
CA SER A 10 3.05 -11.42 0.49
C SER A 10 2.69 -11.65 1.95
N SER A 11 2.92 -10.66 2.82
CA SER A 11 2.49 -10.75 4.22
C SER A 11 0.97 -10.87 4.34
N TYR A 12 0.22 -10.33 3.39
CA TYR A 12 -1.24 -10.29 3.39
C TYR A 12 -1.80 -10.52 1.98
N TYR A 13 -3.02 -11.04 1.89
CA TYR A 13 -3.76 -11.12 0.63
C TYR A 13 -5.27 -10.97 0.90
N PRO A 14 -6.04 -10.24 0.07
CA PRO A 14 -7.49 -10.12 0.28
C PRO A 14 -8.20 -11.48 0.27
N PRO A 15 -9.26 -11.68 1.09
CA PRO A 15 -9.89 -10.68 1.96
C PRO A 15 -9.10 -10.41 3.26
N HIS A 16 -8.11 -11.23 3.60
CA HIS A 16 -7.34 -11.17 4.84
C HIS A 16 -6.15 -10.19 4.76
N HIS A 17 -6.45 -8.89 4.65
CA HIS A 17 -5.42 -7.88 4.41
C HIS A 17 -5.56 -6.56 5.18
N ILE A 18 -4.50 -5.77 5.11
CA ILE A 18 -4.39 -4.44 5.71
C ILE A 18 -3.60 -3.55 4.76
N GLY A 19 -4.18 -2.42 4.36
CA GLY A 19 -3.50 -1.49 3.45
C GLY A 19 -3.68 -1.86 1.98
N GLY A 20 -3.14 -1.02 1.10
CA GLY A 20 -3.33 -1.15 -0.35
C GLY A 20 -2.29 -2.03 -1.05
N ASP A 21 -1.21 -2.42 -0.37
CA ASP A 21 -0.19 -3.31 -0.92
C ASP A 21 -0.76 -4.67 -1.30
N ALA A 22 -1.54 -5.29 -0.40
CA ALA A 22 -2.22 -6.55 -0.68
C ALA A 22 -3.29 -6.41 -1.79
N THR A 23 -3.91 -5.23 -1.89
CA THR A 23 -4.85 -4.91 -2.98
C THR A 23 -4.13 -4.89 -4.33
N HIS A 24 -2.93 -4.30 -4.39
CA HIS A 24 -2.07 -4.36 -5.57
C HIS A 24 -1.73 -5.81 -5.96
N VAL A 25 -1.36 -6.65 -5.00
CA VAL A 25 -1.07 -8.08 -5.26
C VAL A 25 -2.30 -8.78 -5.83
N ARG A 26 -3.49 -8.53 -5.30
CA ARG A 26 -4.75 -9.05 -5.86
C ARG A 26 -4.95 -8.60 -7.31
N TYR A 27 -4.88 -7.29 -7.56
CA TYR A 27 -5.07 -6.74 -8.90
C TYR A 27 -4.07 -7.36 -9.89
N LEU A 28 -2.79 -7.41 -9.56
CA LEU A 28 -1.78 -8.01 -10.43
C LEU A 28 -2.04 -9.50 -10.67
N SER A 29 -2.37 -10.26 -9.62
CA SER A 29 -2.64 -11.70 -9.74
C SER A 29 -3.81 -11.98 -10.69
N GLU A 30 -4.94 -11.30 -10.47
CA GLU A 30 -6.15 -11.51 -11.26
C GLU A 30 -5.98 -11.06 -12.72
N GLU A 31 -5.23 -9.98 -12.97
CA GLU A 31 -4.95 -9.53 -14.34
C GLU A 31 -3.98 -10.45 -15.07
N LEU A 32 -2.97 -11.01 -14.39
CA LEU A 32 -2.07 -12.03 -14.99
C LEU A 32 -2.82 -13.32 -15.33
N VAL A 33 -3.76 -13.75 -14.48
CA VAL A 33 -4.64 -14.88 -14.80
C VAL A 33 -5.48 -14.61 -16.06
N LYS A 34 -6.03 -13.40 -16.21
CA LYS A 34 -6.78 -13.01 -17.42
C LYS A 34 -5.92 -13.01 -18.69
N LEU A 35 -4.61 -12.82 -18.56
CA LEU A 35 -3.65 -12.91 -19.66
C LEU A 35 -3.24 -14.36 -19.98
N GLY A 36 -3.73 -15.35 -19.23
CA GLY A 36 -3.47 -16.76 -19.45
C GLY A 36 -2.23 -17.30 -18.71
N HIS A 37 -1.77 -16.60 -17.68
CA HIS A 37 -0.70 -17.07 -16.79
C HIS A 37 -1.26 -17.87 -15.60
N GLU A 38 -0.47 -18.80 -15.08
CA GLU A 38 -0.77 -19.53 -13.84
C GLU A 38 -0.21 -18.74 -12.66
N VAL A 39 -1.03 -18.44 -11.65
CA VAL A 39 -0.63 -17.56 -10.54
C VAL A 39 -0.92 -18.18 -9.18
N HIS A 40 0.14 -18.31 -8.37
CA HIS A 40 0.11 -18.79 -7.00
C HIS A 40 0.44 -17.67 -6.05
N VAL A 41 -0.28 -17.54 -4.93
CA VAL A 41 -0.01 -16.52 -3.91
C VAL A 41 0.20 -17.16 -2.56
N MET A 42 1.42 -17.09 -2.03
CA MET A 42 1.76 -17.49 -0.67
C MET A 42 1.64 -16.31 0.29
N PHE A 43 0.81 -16.44 1.34
CA PHE A 43 0.60 -15.35 2.31
C PHE A 43 0.39 -15.80 3.76
N SER A 44 0.60 -14.92 4.73
CA SER A 44 0.55 -15.27 6.16
C SER A 44 -0.80 -14.93 6.82
N LEU A 45 -1.57 -15.95 7.19
CA LEU A 45 -2.77 -15.76 8.03
C LEU A 45 -2.40 -15.36 9.46
N ASP A 46 -1.25 -15.79 9.96
CA ASP A 46 -0.78 -15.41 11.29
C ASP A 46 -0.48 -13.92 11.37
N ALA A 47 0.13 -13.34 10.32
CA ALA A 47 0.35 -11.91 10.21
C ALA A 47 -0.98 -11.13 10.27
N TYR A 48 -2.02 -11.61 9.58
CA TYR A 48 -3.35 -11.02 9.65
C TYR A 48 -3.97 -11.12 11.05
N ARG A 49 -3.95 -12.31 11.67
CA ARG A 49 -4.45 -12.55 13.04
C ARG A 49 -3.72 -11.72 14.09
N TYR A 50 -2.43 -11.46 13.91
CA TYR A 50 -1.67 -10.60 14.80
C TYR A 50 -2.25 -9.19 14.87
N LYS A 51 -2.78 -8.67 13.75
CA LYS A 51 -3.40 -7.35 13.65
C LYS A 51 -4.90 -7.36 13.89
N LYS A 52 -5.55 -8.52 13.72
CA LYS A 52 -6.99 -8.76 13.94
C LYS A 52 -7.17 -9.94 14.90
N PRO A 53 -6.90 -9.77 16.21
CA PRO A 53 -6.91 -10.87 17.17
C PRO A 53 -8.29 -11.54 17.33
N ASP A 54 -9.38 -10.82 17.00
CA ASP A 54 -10.74 -11.34 17.08
C ASP A 54 -11.11 -12.27 15.92
N PHE A 55 -10.28 -12.32 14.87
CA PHE A 55 -10.50 -13.22 13.74
C PHE A 55 -10.13 -14.66 14.11
N LYS A 56 -11.13 -15.55 14.13
CA LYS A 56 -10.98 -16.98 14.43
C LYS A 56 -11.02 -17.90 13.19
N GLY A 57 -11.12 -17.34 11.98
CA GLY A 57 -11.18 -18.14 10.76
C GLY A 57 -9.89 -18.91 10.49
N SER A 58 -10.00 -20.10 9.93
CA SER A 58 -8.89 -20.92 9.42
C SER A 58 -9.15 -21.23 7.96
N LEU A 59 -8.19 -20.94 7.08
CA LEU A 59 -8.19 -21.48 5.71
C LEU A 59 -7.28 -22.69 5.71
N LYS A 60 -7.84 -23.90 5.66
CA LYS A 60 -7.03 -25.13 5.80
C LYS A 60 -6.42 -25.59 4.48
N GLU A 61 -6.92 -25.13 3.34
CA GLU A 61 -6.59 -25.68 2.02
C GLU A 61 -6.24 -24.57 1.02
N THR A 62 -5.58 -24.99 -0.06
CA THR A 62 -5.39 -24.16 -1.25
C THR A 62 -6.76 -23.84 -1.83
N GLU A 63 -7.12 -22.56 -1.86
CA GLU A 63 -8.37 -22.09 -2.45
C GLU A 63 -8.06 -21.40 -3.78
N GLU A 64 -8.86 -21.69 -4.80
CA GLU A 64 -8.82 -20.95 -6.06
C GLU A 64 -9.86 -19.83 -5.99
N VAL A 65 -9.42 -18.58 -6.11
CA VAL A 65 -10.29 -17.41 -6.12
C VAL A 65 -10.00 -16.60 -7.37
N ASN A 66 -11.00 -16.42 -8.22
CA ASN A 66 -10.86 -15.72 -9.51
C ASN A 66 -9.71 -16.29 -10.38
N GLY A 67 -9.46 -17.60 -10.31
CA GLY A 67 -8.38 -18.29 -11.02
C GLY A 67 -6.98 -18.17 -10.38
N VAL A 68 -6.86 -17.55 -9.21
CA VAL A 68 -5.61 -17.43 -8.45
C VAL A 68 -5.54 -18.53 -7.39
N PHE A 69 -4.44 -19.30 -7.37
CA PHE A 69 -4.22 -20.35 -6.37
C PHE A 69 -3.63 -19.77 -5.07
N LEU A 70 -4.38 -19.84 -3.98
CA LEU A 70 -4.01 -19.24 -2.69
C LEU A 70 -3.35 -20.26 -1.76
N HIS A 71 -2.20 -19.91 -1.19
CA HIS A 71 -1.40 -20.77 -0.30
C HIS A 71 -1.23 -20.10 1.08
N PRO A 72 -2.24 -20.19 1.97
CA PRO A 72 -2.19 -19.56 3.29
C PRO A 72 -1.21 -20.28 4.23
N LEU A 73 -0.31 -19.51 4.85
CA LEU A 73 0.62 -19.97 5.87
C LEU A 73 0.00 -19.83 7.28
N GLN A 74 0.04 -20.94 8.03
CA GLN A 74 -0.37 -21.01 9.43
C GLN A 74 0.65 -21.81 10.22
N SER A 75 1.61 -21.11 10.82
CA SER A 75 2.65 -21.72 11.64
C SER A 75 2.02 -22.39 12.87
N PRO A 76 2.42 -23.63 13.22
CA PRO A 76 2.05 -24.26 14.48
C PRO A 76 2.43 -23.42 15.72
N LEU A 77 3.43 -22.54 15.59
CA LEU A 77 3.85 -21.61 16.65
C LEU A 77 2.99 -20.33 16.71
N GLY A 78 2.10 -20.12 15.74
CA GLY A 78 1.24 -18.96 15.62
C GLY A 78 2.01 -17.65 15.75
N LYS A 79 1.60 -16.81 16.72
CA LYS A 79 2.22 -15.49 16.96
C LYS A 79 3.71 -15.58 17.30
N ALA A 80 4.17 -16.66 17.94
CA ALA A 80 5.58 -16.81 18.31
C ALA A 80 6.48 -16.88 17.07
N ASP A 81 6.01 -17.47 15.97
CA ASP A 81 6.74 -17.50 14.68
C ASP A 81 7.01 -16.09 14.17
N LEU A 82 6.02 -15.20 14.24
CA LEU A 82 6.13 -13.81 13.81
C LEU A 82 7.16 -13.03 14.65
N TYR A 83 7.18 -13.26 15.97
CA TYR A 83 8.16 -12.65 16.87
C TYR A 83 9.58 -13.15 16.57
N LEU A 84 9.75 -14.45 16.39
CA LEU A 84 11.04 -15.03 16.01
C LEU A 84 11.50 -14.53 14.63
N THR A 85 10.59 -14.44 13.67
CA THR A 85 10.86 -13.90 12.34
C THR A 85 11.32 -12.45 12.42
N TYR A 86 10.67 -11.62 13.24
CA TYR A 86 11.12 -10.25 13.46
C TYR A 86 12.54 -10.19 14.05
N LEU A 87 12.84 -11.05 15.04
CA LEU A 87 14.10 -11.04 15.78
C LEU A 87 15.27 -11.64 15.00
N LEU A 88 15.02 -12.68 14.20
CA LEU A 88 16.05 -13.43 13.47
C LEU A 88 16.12 -13.04 11.99
N GLY A 89 15.08 -12.40 11.48
CA GLY A 89 14.90 -12.11 10.06
C GLY A 89 14.50 -13.35 9.24
N ARG A 90 14.20 -14.49 9.87
CA ARG A 90 14.00 -15.79 9.21
C ARG A 90 12.88 -16.58 9.88
N SER A 91 12.14 -17.36 9.08
CA SER A 91 11.19 -18.36 9.56
C SER A 91 11.45 -19.70 8.87
N ALA A 92 11.77 -20.73 9.65
CA ALA A 92 11.96 -22.08 9.13
C ALA A 92 10.66 -22.65 8.54
N TYR A 93 9.51 -22.30 9.15
CA TYR A 93 8.20 -22.72 8.66
C TYR A 93 7.86 -22.08 7.31
N VAL A 94 8.06 -20.76 7.19
CA VAL A 94 7.84 -20.04 5.91
C VAL A 94 8.80 -20.57 4.85
N LYS A 95 10.09 -20.71 5.17
CA LYS A 95 11.12 -21.22 4.26
C LYS A 95 10.77 -22.62 3.72
N LYS A 96 10.41 -23.55 4.60
CA LYS A 96 10.04 -24.93 4.21
C LYS A 96 8.83 -24.94 3.27
N ASN A 97 7.82 -24.11 3.53
CA ASN A 97 6.65 -24.02 2.66
C ASN A 97 7.00 -23.37 1.32
N PHE A 98 7.81 -22.33 1.32
CA PHE A 98 8.29 -21.71 0.09
C PHE A 98 9.07 -22.71 -0.78
N GLU A 99 10.03 -23.44 -0.22
CA GLU A 99 10.78 -24.51 -0.89
C GLU A 99 9.87 -25.60 -1.47
N ARG A 100 8.83 -26.00 -0.72
CA ARG A 100 7.82 -26.95 -1.20
C ARG A 100 7.10 -26.43 -2.44
N LEU A 101 6.61 -25.18 -2.42
CA LEU A 101 5.90 -24.58 -3.55
C LEU A 101 6.81 -24.41 -4.77
N LEU A 102 8.09 -24.07 -4.56
CA LEU A 102 9.09 -24.03 -5.64
C LEU A 102 9.27 -25.39 -6.30
N GLY A 103 9.34 -26.47 -5.51
CA GLY A 103 9.48 -27.84 -6.02
C GLY A 103 8.22 -28.37 -6.73
N GLU A 104 7.04 -28.02 -6.22
CA GLU A 104 5.74 -28.43 -6.77
C GLU A 104 5.43 -27.71 -8.08
N PHE A 105 5.55 -26.38 -8.12
CA PHE A 105 5.09 -25.57 -9.25
C PHE A 105 6.18 -25.16 -10.22
N LYS A 106 7.46 -25.17 -9.79
CA LYS A 106 8.61 -24.76 -10.60
C LYS A 106 8.35 -23.43 -11.33
N PRO A 107 8.06 -22.34 -10.59
CA PRO A 107 7.63 -21.09 -11.20
C PRO A 107 8.70 -20.52 -12.13
N ASP A 108 8.27 -19.87 -13.20
CA ASP A 108 9.15 -19.06 -14.06
C ASP A 108 9.56 -17.78 -13.35
N ILE A 109 8.67 -17.24 -12.52
CA ILE A 109 8.83 -15.96 -11.83
C ILE A 109 8.40 -16.10 -10.37
N VAL A 110 9.26 -15.66 -9.46
CA VAL A 110 8.91 -15.43 -8.06
C VAL A 110 8.86 -13.93 -7.83
N HIS A 111 7.72 -13.42 -7.36
CA HIS A 111 7.52 -11.99 -7.16
C HIS A 111 7.15 -11.67 -5.71
N HIS A 112 8.08 -11.03 -5.01
CA HIS A 112 7.94 -10.68 -3.61
C HIS A 112 7.27 -9.31 -3.41
N HIS A 113 6.27 -9.28 -2.52
CA HIS A 113 5.48 -8.09 -2.18
C HIS A 113 5.30 -7.97 -0.66
N ASN A 114 5.92 -6.98 -0.01
CA ASN A 114 5.84 -6.80 1.46
C ASN A 114 6.05 -8.10 2.25
N ILE A 115 7.30 -8.40 2.58
CA ILE A 115 7.69 -9.65 3.23
C ILE A 115 7.98 -9.50 4.75
N PHE A 116 7.44 -8.45 5.38
CA PHE A 116 7.77 -8.07 6.77
C PHE A 116 7.74 -9.25 7.76
N PHE A 117 6.77 -10.15 7.64
CA PHE A 117 6.58 -11.32 8.51
C PHE A 117 6.92 -12.66 7.85
N LEU A 118 7.49 -12.65 6.64
CA LEU A 118 7.91 -13.87 5.95
C LEU A 118 9.41 -14.17 6.16
N GLY A 119 10.19 -13.12 6.47
CA GLY A 119 11.64 -13.22 6.63
C GLY A 119 12.39 -13.09 5.31
N TYR A 120 13.69 -12.78 5.37
CA TYR A 120 14.50 -12.52 4.17
C TYR A 120 14.96 -13.79 3.46
N ASP A 121 14.88 -14.96 4.09
CA ASP A 121 15.38 -16.21 3.47
C ASP A 121 14.65 -16.57 2.17
N ILE A 122 13.39 -16.14 2.00
CA ILE A 122 12.66 -16.36 0.75
C ILE A 122 13.16 -15.51 -0.42
N LEU A 123 13.92 -14.43 -0.15
CA LEU A 123 14.53 -13.61 -1.20
C LEU A 123 15.76 -14.29 -1.81
N LYS A 124 16.37 -15.24 -1.10
CA LYS A 124 17.51 -16.00 -1.63
C LYS A 124 17.05 -16.85 -2.80
N LYS A 125 17.74 -16.74 -3.92
CA LYS A 125 17.35 -17.40 -5.17
C LYS A 125 17.64 -18.90 -5.07
N GLN A 126 16.61 -19.73 -5.29
CA GLN A 126 16.66 -21.18 -5.08
C GLN A 126 16.34 -21.97 -6.37
N GLY A 127 16.68 -21.40 -7.53
CA GLY A 127 16.41 -21.98 -8.84
C GLY A 127 16.73 -21.02 -9.98
N SER A 128 16.23 -21.32 -11.17
CA SER A 128 16.44 -20.53 -12.38
C SER A 128 15.37 -19.47 -12.64
N TYR A 129 14.37 -19.33 -11.76
CA TYR A 129 13.28 -18.37 -11.91
C TYR A 129 13.76 -16.92 -11.87
N THR A 130 13.03 -16.00 -12.49
CA THR A 130 13.26 -14.57 -12.30
C THR A 130 12.73 -14.14 -10.93
N ASN A 131 13.59 -13.52 -10.13
CA ASN A 131 13.36 -13.16 -8.74
C ASN A 131 13.11 -11.65 -8.62
N LEU A 132 11.84 -11.27 -8.48
CA LEU A 132 11.40 -9.88 -8.48
C LEU A 132 10.99 -9.43 -7.08
N TYR A 133 11.19 -8.15 -6.77
CA TYR A 133 10.71 -7.54 -5.53
C TYR A 133 10.03 -6.20 -5.79
N THR A 134 8.74 -6.07 -5.50
CA THR A 134 8.08 -4.75 -5.47
C THR A 134 8.11 -4.16 -4.07
N ALA A 135 8.72 -2.99 -3.94
CA ALA A 135 8.80 -2.25 -2.69
C ALA A 135 7.47 -1.56 -2.37
N HIS A 136 6.68 -2.18 -1.50
CA HIS A 136 5.46 -1.57 -0.94
C HIS A 136 5.71 -0.72 0.30
N ASP A 137 6.91 -0.86 0.88
CA ASP A 137 7.41 -0.11 2.02
C ASP A 137 8.95 -0.05 1.95
N TYR A 138 9.59 0.51 2.99
CA TYR A 138 11.04 0.65 3.07
C TYR A 138 11.69 -0.48 3.85
N TRP A 139 11.07 -1.67 3.93
CA TRP A 139 11.56 -2.77 4.77
C TRP A 139 12.97 -3.22 4.40
N LEU A 140 13.40 -3.16 3.15
CA LEU A 140 14.79 -3.54 2.79
C LEU A 140 15.84 -2.64 3.43
N ILE A 141 15.51 -1.37 3.68
CA ILE A 141 16.49 -0.34 4.10
C ILE A 141 16.21 0.26 5.49
N CYS A 142 15.04 0.02 6.06
CA CYS A 142 14.58 0.64 7.29
C CYS A 142 14.14 -0.42 8.32
N GLN A 143 14.74 -0.42 9.52
CA GLN A 143 14.32 -1.29 10.63
C GLN A 143 12.89 -1.00 11.10
N ARG A 144 12.39 0.20 10.82
CA ARG A 144 11.01 0.58 11.08
C ARG A 144 10.04 0.33 9.93
N PHE A 145 10.50 -0.14 8.77
CA PHE A 145 9.79 -0.29 7.49
C PHE A 145 9.14 0.99 6.91
N ASP A 146 8.83 1.98 7.75
CA ASP A 146 8.09 3.19 7.37
C ASP A 146 8.98 4.39 7.02
N LEU A 147 10.32 4.29 7.13
CA LEU A 147 11.23 5.43 6.95
C LEU A 147 10.87 6.65 7.83
N MET A 148 10.13 6.46 8.94
CA MET A 148 9.77 7.52 9.87
C MET A 148 10.73 7.53 11.05
N ARG A 149 11.63 8.53 11.10
CA ARG A 149 12.53 8.72 12.23
C ARG A 149 11.74 8.96 13.51
N TYR A 150 11.94 8.09 14.49
CA TYR A 150 11.19 8.05 15.76
C TYR A 150 9.65 7.97 15.58
N GLY A 151 9.18 7.62 14.39
CA GLY A 151 7.75 7.64 14.04
C GLY A 151 7.14 9.03 13.87
N GLN A 152 7.96 10.07 13.63
CA GLN A 152 7.51 11.47 13.59
C GLN A 152 7.73 12.16 12.25
N SER A 153 8.91 12.03 11.66
CA SER A 153 9.29 12.71 10.42
C SER A 153 10.02 11.75 9.48
N GLU A 154 10.18 12.13 8.22
CA GLU A 154 11.03 11.39 7.28
C GLU A 154 12.45 11.19 7.83
N CYS A 155 13.02 10.01 7.59
CA CYS A 155 14.38 9.66 7.96
C CYS A 155 15.39 10.20 6.94
N THR A 156 16.21 11.17 7.36
CA THR A 156 17.32 11.73 6.58
C THR A 156 18.70 11.31 7.10
N GLN A 157 18.77 10.57 8.21
CA GLN A 157 20.02 10.14 8.86
C GLN A 157 19.92 8.69 9.34
N LYS A 158 20.97 7.88 9.12
CA LYS A 158 20.99 6.42 9.38
C LYS A 158 21.31 6.04 10.85
N ASP A 159 20.76 6.75 11.84
CA ASP A 159 20.88 6.37 13.27
C ASP A 159 19.76 5.40 13.69
N CYS A 160 19.81 4.18 13.14
CA CYS A 160 18.72 3.20 13.26
C CYS A 160 18.59 2.58 14.68
N LEU A 161 19.68 2.50 15.46
CA LEU A 161 19.64 1.94 16.82
C LEU A 161 18.86 2.86 17.75
N SER A 162 19.23 4.14 17.81
CA SER A 162 18.49 5.15 18.57
C SER A 162 17.02 5.22 18.11
N CYS A 163 16.81 5.14 16.79
CA CYS A 163 15.48 5.17 16.20
C CYS A 163 14.60 4.03 16.73
N THR A 164 15.08 2.78 16.70
CA THR A 164 14.32 1.61 17.14
C THR A 164 14.02 1.65 18.64
N PHE A 165 15.01 1.99 19.48
CA PHE A 165 14.81 2.12 20.94
C PHE A 165 13.76 3.18 21.30
N LYS A 166 13.89 4.41 20.78
CA LYS A 166 12.90 5.48 21.04
C LYS A 166 11.51 5.14 20.49
N SER A 167 11.47 4.27 19.50
CA SER A 167 10.24 3.75 18.88
C SER A 167 9.65 2.53 19.60
N LYS A 168 10.25 2.09 20.72
CA LYS A 168 9.86 0.89 21.48
C LYS A 168 9.88 -0.37 20.60
N ARG A 169 10.86 -0.48 19.71
CA ARG A 169 11.08 -1.64 18.85
C ARG A 169 12.47 -2.20 19.11
N LEU A 170 12.59 -3.53 19.08
CA LEU A 170 13.89 -4.19 19.22
C LEU A 170 14.71 -4.02 17.92
N PRO A 171 16.01 -3.69 18.01
CA PRO A 171 16.86 -3.59 16.83
C PRO A 171 16.96 -4.91 16.05
N GLN A 172 16.91 -4.82 14.73
CA GLN A 172 17.03 -5.95 13.80
C GLN A 172 18.49 -6.10 13.35
N THR A 173 19.35 -6.64 14.22
CA THR A 173 20.80 -6.74 13.97
C THR A 173 21.16 -7.67 12.81
N TRP A 174 20.30 -8.64 12.49
CA TRP A 174 20.43 -9.55 11.34
C TRP A 174 20.53 -8.82 10.00
N ARG A 175 20.09 -7.56 9.90
CA ARG A 175 20.26 -6.73 8.70
C ARG A 175 21.71 -6.39 8.38
N ARG A 176 22.62 -6.57 9.33
CA ARG A 176 24.07 -6.45 9.12
C ARG A 176 24.73 -7.79 8.78
N SER A 177 23.97 -8.88 8.75
CA SER A 177 24.50 -10.21 8.47
C SER A 177 24.81 -10.37 6.98
N LYS A 178 25.79 -11.22 6.68
CA LYS A 178 26.09 -11.66 5.31
C LYS A 178 24.85 -12.27 4.64
N GLY A 179 24.05 -13.03 5.39
CA GLY A 179 22.88 -13.71 4.86
C GLY A 179 21.80 -12.78 4.34
N PHE A 180 21.57 -11.63 5.00
CA PHE A 180 20.62 -10.62 4.49
C PHE A 180 21.18 -9.92 3.24
N ARG A 181 22.49 -9.62 3.24
CA ARG A 181 23.16 -9.01 2.08
C ARG A 181 23.04 -9.88 0.83
N GLU A 182 23.38 -11.17 0.96
CA GLU A 182 23.23 -12.18 -0.11
C GLU A 182 21.78 -12.27 -0.59
N ALA A 183 20.82 -12.29 0.34
CA ALA A 183 19.41 -12.38 -0.03
C ALA A 183 18.89 -11.18 -0.82
N VAL A 184 19.47 -9.98 -0.62
CA VAL A 184 19.14 -8.80 -1.42
C VAL A 184 19.88 -8.82 -2.77
N GLU A 185 21.09 -9.38 -2.81
CA GLU A 185 21.90 -9.53 -4.02
C GLU A 185 21.29 -10.55 -5.00
N ASP A 186 20.59 -11.55 -4.48
CA ASP A 186 19.88 -12.58 -5.24
C ASP A 186 18.59 -12.07 -5.93
N ILE A 187 18.15 -10.84 -5.65
CA ILE A 187 16.99 -10.23 -6.32
C ILE A 187 17.45 -9.74 -7.69
N ASP A 188 16.84 -10.25 -8.76
CA ASP A 188 17.21 -9.88 -10.13
C ASP A 188 16.81 -8.41 -10.42
N THR A 189 15.58 -8.02 -10.04
CA THR A 189 15.07 -6.65 -10.21
C THR A 189 14.19 -6.21 -9.04
N VAL A 190 14.46 -5.01 -8.52
CA VAL A 190 13.65 -4.31 -7.52
C VAL A 190 12.76 -3.29 -8.21
N ILE A 191 11.44 -3.44 -8.08
CA ILE A 191 10.46 -2.49 -8.60
C ILE A 191 10.13 -1.46 -7.51
N ALA A 192 10.42 -0.20 -7.78
CA ALA A 192 10.05 0.93 -6.95
C ALA A 192 8.79 1.62 -7.52
N PRO A 193 7.68 1.73 -6.75
CA PRO A 193 6.46 2.38 -7.23
C PRO A 193 6.52 3.91 -7.40
N SER A 194 7.59 4.56 -6.98
CA SER A 194 7.77 6.01 -7.13
C SER A 194 9.23 6.39 -7.25
N ASN A 195 9.51 7.53 -7.88
CA ASN A 195 10.88 8.05 -8.00
C ASN A 195 11.48 8.35 -6.62
N PHE A 196 10.67 8.82 -5.68
CA PHE A 196 11.08 8.99 -4.28
C PHE A 196 11.57 7.67 -3.69
N MET A 197 10.80 6.59 -3.85
CA MET A 197 11.16 5.28 -3.31
C MET A 197 12.39 4.70 -4.01
N GLU A 198 12.48 4.81 -5.33
CA GLU A 198 13.65 4.40 -6.12
C GLU A 198 14.92 5.06 -5.58
N LYS A 199 14.89 6.38 -5.38
CA LYS A 199 16.01 7.14 -4.81
C LYS A 199 16.39 6.61 -3.42
N LYS A 200 15.42 6.41 -2.52
CA LYS A 200 15.69 5.92 -1.15
C LYS A 200 16.26 4.51 -1.14
N LEU A 201 15.78 3.63 -2.03
CA LEU A 201 16.30 2.28 -2.16
C LEU A 201 17.73 2.30 -2.72
N SER A 202 17.98 3.06 -3.79
CA SER A 202 19.32 3.24 -4.37
C SER A 202 20.36 3.73 -3.35
N GLU A 203 19.98 4.65 -2.46
CA GLU A 203 20.85 5.17 -1.38
C GLU A 203 20.94 4.24 -0.16
N GLY A 204 19.98 3.31 -0.03
CA GLY A 204 19.68 2.60 1.21
C GLY A 204 20.08 1.13 1.22
N LEU A 205 20.05 0.46 0.06
CA LEU A 205 20.28 -0.98 -0.04
C LEU A 205 21.71 -1.37 0.36
N PRO A 206 21.90 -2.58 0.93
CA PRO A 206 23.22 -3.07 1.34
C PRO A 206 24.12 -3.49 0.16
N VAL A 207 23.54 -3.61 -1.03
CA VAL A 207 24.20 -3.98 -2.29
C VAL A 207 23.65 -3.14 -3.43
N LYS A 208 24.40 -3.06 -4.53
CA LYS A 208 23.89 -2.51 -5.78
C LYS A 208 22.86 -3.51 -6.33
N ALA A 209 21.64 -3.05 -6.53
CA ALA A 209 20.56 -3.82 -7.15
C ALA A 209 20.16 -3.14 -8.45
N ASP A 210 19.60 -3.91 -9.39
CA ASP A 210 18.85 -3.33 -10.49
C ASP A 210 17.51 -2.81 -9.94
N ILE A 211 17.28 -1.50 -10.03
CA ILE A 211 16.06 -0.87 -9.53
C ILE A 211 15.38 -0.19 -10.70
N VAL A 212 14.13 -0.55 -10.93
CA VAL A 212 13.28 0.04 -11.96
C VAL A 212 12.11 0.77 -11.33
N HIS A 213 11.80 1.96 -11.86
CA HIS A 213 10.62 2.70 -11.45
C HIS A 213 9.41 2.26 -12.28
N ILE A 214 8.45 1.60 -11.62
CA ILE A 214 7.17 1.22 -12.21
C ILE A 214 6.08 1.59 -11.21
N PRO A 215 5.27 2.66 -11.47
CA PRO A 215 4.22 3.06 -10.56
C PRO A 215 3.20 1.94 -10.37
N ASN A 216 2.49 1.94 -9.24
CA ASN A 216 1.38 1.02 -9.06
C ASN A 216 0.28 1.31 -10.09
N PHE A 217 -0.64 0.35 -10.25
CA PHE A 217 -1.77 0.48 -11.15
C PHE A 217 -3.07 0.11 -10.44
N VAL A 218 -4.16 0.52 -11.06
CA VAL A 218 -5.51 0.09 -10.70
C VAL A 218 -6.20 -0.38 -11.98
N PRO A 219 -6.79 -1.58 -12.02
CA PRO A 219 -7.52 -2.04 -13.20
C PRO A 219 -8.74 -1.15 -13.45
N SER A 220 -9.12 -0.99 -14.72
CA SER A 220 -10.32 -0.22 -15.04
C SER A 220 -11.56 -0.94 -14.50
N LEU A 221 -12.45 -0.18 -13.89
CA LEU A 221 -13.75 -0.72 -13.49
C LEU A 221 -14.59 -1.00 -14.73
N SER A 222 -15.05 -2.24 -14.86
CA SER A 222 -15.97 -2.67 -15.92
C SER A 222 -17.45 -2.55 -15.52
N ARG A 223 -17.75 -2.07 -14.32
CA ARG A 223 -19.11 -2.05 -13.74
C ARG A 223 -19.64 -0.63 -13.60
N ASP A 224 -20.96 -0.50 -13.73
CA ASP A 224 -21.67 0.74 -13.41
C ASP A 224 -21.52 1.07 -11.93
N ILE A 225 -21.00 2.25 -11.64
CA ILE A 225 -20.82 2.73 -10.27
C ILE A 225 -22.14 3.34 -9.80
N LYS A 226 -22.72 2.75 -8.75
CA LYS A 226 -23.93 3.27 -8.10
C LYS A 226 -23.64 4.59 -7.39
N ALA A 227 -24.67 5.41 -7.19
CA ALA A 227 -24.54 6.61 -6.37
C ALA A 227 -24.24 6.24 -4.90
N SER A 228 -23.38 7.03 -4.26
CA SER A 228 -22.99 6.87 -2.85
C SER A 228 -24.09 7.26 -1.87
N GLY A 229 -25.08 8.03 -2.31
CA GLY A 229 -26.08 8.66 -1.43
C GLY A 229 -25.55 9.89 -0.68
N TYR A 230 -24.30 10.30 -0.94
CA TYR A 230 -23.70 11.53 -0.40
C TYR A 230 -23.51 12.56 -1.51
N SER A 231 -23.52 13.83 -1.14
CA SER A 231 -23.31 14.95 -2.06
C SER A 231 -22.42 16.00 -1.42
N ASN A 232 -21.65 16.70 -2.26
CA ASN A 232 -20.84 17.85 -1.85
C ASN A 232 -19.87 17.54 -0.70
N TYR A 233 -18.97 16.59 -0.91
CA TYR A 233 -18.01 16.16 0.10
C TYR A 233 -16.61 15.90 -0.46
N PHE A 234 -15.62 16.09 0.41
CA PHE A 234 -14.28 15.56 0.29
C PHE A 234 -14.21 14.18 0.91
N LEU A 235 -13.43 13.29 0.30
CA LEU A 235 -13.26 11.93 0.80
C LEU A 235 -11.88 11.76 1.42
N TYR A 236 -11.81 11.04 2.53
CA TYR A 236 -10.59 10.44 3.05
C TYR A 236 -10.77 8.92 3.08
N VAL A 237 -9.80 8.19 2.54
CA VAL A 237 -9.77 6.72 2.57
C VAL A 237 -8.44 6.26 3.14
N GLY A 238 -8.47 5.43 4.18
CA GLY A 238 -7.26 4.78 4.68
C GLY A 238 -7.32 4.34 6.13
N VAL A 239 -6.20 3.78 6.62
CA VAL A 239 -6.08 3.35 8.01
C VAL A 239 -6.02 4.57 8.92
N LEU A 240 -6.83 4.59 9.97
CA LEU A 240 -6.92 5.70 10.93
C LEU A 240 -5.75 5.70 11.91
N GLU A 241 -4.59 6.14 11.42
CA GLU A 241 -3.32 6.22 12.14
C GLU A 241 -2.67 7.59 11.97
N LYS A 242 -1.85 7.99 12.96
CA LYS A 242 -1.27 9.34 13.01
C LYS A 242 -0.48 9.69 11.75
N HIS A 243 0.29 8.74 11.23
CA HIS A 243 1.15 8.94 10.07
C HIS A 243 0.39 9.10 8.75
N LYS A 244 -0.91 8.77 8.72
CA LYS A 244 -1.80 9.04 7.58
C LYS A 244 -2.44 10.43 7.63
N GLY A 245 -2.03 11.28 8.58
CA GLY A 245 -2.34 12.71 8.60
C GLY A 245 -3.78 13.11 8.90
N ILE A 246 -4.66 12.16 9.21
CA ILE A 246 -6.09 12.42 9.49
C ILE A 246 -6.30 13.45 10.60
N CYS A 247 -5.42 13.49 11.61
CA CYS A 247 -5.50 14.49 12.67
C CYS A 247 -5.30 15.93 12.16
N ASN A 248 -4.44 16.14 11.17
CA ASN A 248 -4.22 17.46 10.59
C ASN A 248 -5.42 17.87 9.73
N LEU A 249 -5.99 16.92 8.98
CA LEU A 249 -7.20 17.17 8.21
C LEU A 249 -8.39 17.57 9.11
N LEU A 250 -8.57 16.92 10.26
CA LEU A 250 -9.62 17.30 11.22
C LEU A 250 -9.39 18.69 11.81
N LYS A 251 -8.13 19.10 12.05
CA LYS A 251 -7.82 20.47 12.49
C LYS A 251 -8.20 21.50 11.44
N ILE A 252 -7.92 21.23 10.16
CA ILE A 252 -8.33 22.12 9.05
C ILE A 252 -9.86 22.29 9.06
N PHE A 253 -10.62 21.21 9.19
CA PHE A 253 -12.09 21.29 9.26
C PHE A 253 -12.59 21.97 10.54
N LYS A 254 -11.89 21.83 11.67
CA LYS A 254 -12.20 22.58 12.89
C LYS A 254 -12.04 24.09 12.69
N GLU A 255 -10.89 24.51 12.17
CA GLU A 255 -10.49 25.90 12.09
C GLU A 255 -11.21 26.63 10.94
N HIS A 256 -11.51 25.91 9.86
CA HIS A 256 -11.97 26.50 8.61
C HIS A 256 -13.24 25.86 8.02
N GLY A 257 -13.86 24.88 8.68
CA GLY A 257 -15.01 24.15 8.16
C GLY A 257 -16.23 25.03 7.83
N ARG A 258 -16.33 26.24 8.41
CA ARG A 258 -17.36 27.23 8.04
C ARG A 258 -17.12 27.89 6.68
N GLN A 259 -15.86 27.97 6.24
CA GLN A 259 -15.46 28.52 4.94
C GLN A 259 -15.48 27.43 3.85
N ILE A 260 -15.46 26.16 4.25
CA ILE A 260 -15.57 25.01 3.36
C ILE A 260 -17.05 24.66 3.20
N ASP A 261 -17.62 24.99 2.05
CA ASP A 261 -18.97 24.56 1.68
C ASP A 261 -18.97 23.13 1.14
N ALA A 262 -18.52 22.20 1.96
CA ALA A 262 -18.53 20.76 1.71
C ALA A 262 -18.33 19.99 3.03
N LYS A 263 -18.74 18.72 3.03
CA LYS A 263 -18.48 17.79 4.14
C LYS A 263 -17.15 17.06 3.96
N LEU A 264 -16.67 16.41 5.01
CA LEU A 264 -15.62 15.41 4.97
C LEU A 264 -16.20 14.03 5.30
N ILE A 265 -16.05 13.08 4.39
CA ILE A 265 -16.38 11.68 4.63
C ILE A 265 -15.09 10.90 4.87
N ILE A 266 -15.06 10.12 5.95
CA ILE A 266 -13.91 9.33 6.37
C ILE A 266 -14.29 7.85 6.27
N ALA A 267 -13.69 7.14 5.31
CA ALA A 267 -13.78 5.70 5.16
C ALA A 267 -12.48 5.04 5.65
N GLY A 268 -12.57 4.22 6.69
CA GLY A 268 -11.41 3.58 7.29
C GLY A 268 -11.61 3.06 8.71
N LYS A 269 -10.70 2.19 9.15
CA LYS A 269 -10.57 1.73 10.54
C LYS A 269 -9.13 1.94 11.01
N GLY A 270 -8.92 2.03 12.32
CA GLY A 270 -7.58 2.16 12.90
C GLY A 270 -7.65 2.56 14.37
N ARG A 271 -6.49 2.62 15.04
CA ARG A 271 -6.43 2.92 16.48
C ARG A 271 -6.93 4.31 16.85
N LEU A 272 -6.99 5.23 15.89
CA LEU A 272 -7.48 6.59 16.14
C LEU A 272 -9.00 6.72 16.03
N LYS A 273 -9.76 5.67 15.66
CA LYS A 273 -11.21 5.77 15.42
C LYS A 273 -11.95 6.46 16.58
N GLU A 274 -11.79 5.96 17.81
CA GLU A 274 -12.46 6.52 19.00
C GLU A 274 -12.03 7.97 19.26
N LYS A 275 -10.71 8.24 19.16
CA LYS A 275 -10.19 9.60 19.34
C LYS A 275 -10.71 10.59 18.29
N ILE A 276 -10.93 10.13 17.07
CA ILE A 276 -11.49 10.94 15.98
C ILE A 276 -12.96 11.27 16.30
N VAL A 277 -13.76 10.27 16.70
CA VAL A 277 -15.17 10.46 17.07
C VAL A 277 -15.28 11.44 18.25
N ASP A 278 -14.48 11.25 19.30
CA ASP A 278 -14.40 12.17 20.43
C ASP A 278 -14.01 13.59 20.03
N TYR A 279 -13.05 13.73 19.11
CA TYR A 279 -12.61 15.03 18.61
C TYR A 279 -13.72 15.74 17.83
N ILE A 280 -14.46 15.01 16.98
CA ILE A 280 -15.61 15.55 16.24
C ILE A 280 -16.65 16.08 17.23
N ALA A 281 -17.03 15.28 18.23
CA ALA A 281 -18.04 15.65 19.21
C ALA A 281 -17.64 16.87 20.06
N ARG A 282 -16.40 16.87 20.58
CA ARG A 282 -15.90 17.99 21.41
C ARG A 282 -15.81 19.31 20.65
N ASN A 283 -15.63 19.27 19.33
CA ASN A 283 -15.50 20.46 18.50
C ASN A 283 -16.77 20.79 17.72
N LYS A 284 -17.88 20.06 17.93
CA LYS A 284 -19.17 20.24 17.25
C LYS A 284 -19.05 20.19 15.73
N LEU A 285 -18.41 19.14 15.20
CA LEU A 285 -18.13 18.96 13.77
C LEU A 285 -19.02 17.91 13.09
N GLU A 286 -20.06 17.42 13.76
CA GLU A 286 -20.93 16.33 13.28
C GLU A 286 -21.68 16.70 11.99
N ASP A 287 -21.98 17.98 11.78
CA ASP A 287 -22.59 18.51 10.56
C ASP A 287 -21.60 18.54 9.38
N LYS A 288 -20.29 18.58 9.67
CA LYS A 288 -19.21 18.70 8.69
C LYS A 288 -18.43 17.42 8.45
N VAL A 289 -18.36 16.51 9.40
CA VAL A 289 -17.49 15.32 9.32
C VAL A 289 -18.27 14.06 9.63
N THR A 290 -18.23 13.09 8.73
CA THR A 290 -18.89 11.78 8.87
C THR A 290 -17.86 10.66 8.81
N VAL A 291 -17.86 9.78 9.81
CA VAL A 291 -16.97 8.61 9.88
C VAL A 291 -17.76 7.33 9.61
N LEU A 292 -17.49 6.68 8.48
CA LEU A 292 -18.23 5.48 8.04
C LEU A 292 -17.66 4.19 8.62
N GLY A 293 -16.39 4.17 9.00
CA GLY A 293 -15.69 2.94 9.34
C GLY A 293 -15.26 2.17 8.08
N TRP A 294 -15.26 0.85 8.14
CA TRP A 294 -14.95 0.02 6.97
C TRP A 294 -16.21 -0.09 6.12
N VAL A 295 -16.05 0.10 4.80
CA VAL A 295 -17.12 0.01 3.81
C VAL A 295 -16.77 -1.08 2.81
N SER A 296 -17.78 -1.63 2.11
CA SER A 296 -17.55 -2.58 1.02
C SER A 296 -16.85 -1.94 -0.17
N ASP A 297 -16.21 -2.75 -1.01
CA ASP A 297 -15.58 -2.29 -2.26
C ASP A 297 -16.60 -1.53 -3.13
N GLU A 298 -17.84 -2.03 -3.27
CA GLU A 298 -18.91 -1.35 -4.01
C GLU A 298 -19.18 0.07 -3.48
N MET A 299 -19.36 0.21 -2.17
CA MET A 299 -19.61 1.51 -1.54
C MET A 299 -18.39 2.42 -1.64
N LEU A 300 -17.18 1.86 -1.55
CA LEU A 300 -15.94 2.62 -1.68
C LEU A 300 -15.81 3.25 -3.08
N TRP A 301 -16.12 2.49 -4.14
CA TRP A 301 -16.12 3.00 -5.51
C TRP A 301 -17.19 4.07 -5.73
N SER A 302 -18.39 3.88 -5.17
CA SER A 302 -19.42 4.93 -5.15
C SER A 302 -18.93 6.20 -4.46
N LEU A 303 -18.27 6.05 -3.31
CA LEU A 303 -17.70 7.18 -2.57
C LEU A 303 -16.61 7.90 -3.37
N TYR A 304 -15.72 7.17 -4.06
CA TYR A 304 -14.75 7.79 -4.95
C TYR A 304 -15.43 8.59 -6.05
N ASN A 305 -16.38 7.97 -6.75
CA ASN A 305 -17.03 8.55 -7.93
C ASN A 305 -17.78 9.85 -7.64
N ASP A 306 -18.39 9.99 -6.45
CA ASP A 306 -19.20 11.16 -6.12
C ASP A 306 -18.45 12.23 -5.31
N ALA A 307 -17.21 11.94 -4.88
CA ALA A 307 -16.40 12.87 -4.13
C ALA A 307 -15.94 14.05 -5.00
N LEU A 308 -15.84 15.23 -4.37
CA LEU A 308 -15.24 16.43 -4.98
C LEU A 308 -13.75 16.25 -5.23
N ALA A 309 -13.06 15.64 -4.26
CA ALA A 309 -11.70 15.16 -4.36
C ALA A 309 -11.43 14.14 -3.26
N LEU A 310 -10.47 13.26 -3.50
CA LEU A 310 -9.82 12.51 -2.44
C LEU A 310 -8.74 13.38 -1.77
N VAL A 311 -8.76 13.43 -0.44
CA VAL A 311 -7.74 14.09 0.37
C VAL A 311 -6.80 13.06 0.96
N VAL A 312 -5.52 13.14 0.60
CA VAL A 312 -4.45 12.24 1.08
C VAL A 312 -3.43 13.05 1.90
N PRO A 313 -3.71 13.33 3.19
CA PRO A 313 -2.91 14.24 4.01
C PRO A 313 -1.70 13.57 4.68
N SER A 314 -1.20 12.45 4.12
CA SER A 314 -0.23 11.59 4.79
C SER A 314 1.04 12.34 5.22
N ILE A 315 1.55 11.99 6.40
CA ILE A 315 2.83 12.48 6.92
C ILE A 315 3.94 11.47 6.58
N TRP A 316 3.56 10.20 6.46
CA TRP A 316 4.43 9.13 5.99
C TRP A 316 4.82 9.36 4.53
N PRO A 317 6.12 9.27 4.15
CA PRO A 317 6.53 9.22 2.75
C PRO A 317 5.95 7.97 2.07
N GLU A 318 4.79 8.11 1.47
CA GLU A 318 4.08 6.99 0.84
C GLU A 318 4.82 6.55 -0.42
N ASN A 319 4.62 5.29 -0.81
CA ASN A 319 5.18 4.77 -2.04
C ASN A 319 4.44 5.35 -3.24
N ASN A 320 3.28 4.81 -3.57
CA ASN A 320 2.40 5.21 -4.67
C ASN A 320 0.99 4.71 -4.31
N PRO A 321 0.26 5.44 -3.45
CA PRO A 321 -0.88 4.89 -2.74
C PRO A 321 -2.04 4.55 -3.68
N ILE A 322 -2.46 3.27 -3.65
CA ILE A 322 -3.56 2.73 -4.48
C ILE A 322 -4.84 3.55 -4.35
N VAL A 323 -5.19 4.04 -3.15
CA VAL A 323 -6.39 4.86 -2.93
C VAL A 323 -6.44 6.11 -3.81
N ALA A 324 -5.28 6.72 -4.11
CA ALA A 324 -5.20 7.87 -5.00
C ALA A 324 -5.43 7.45 -6.45
N LEU A 325 -4.87 6.31 -6.86
CA LEU A 325 -5.07 5.77 -8.21
C LEU A 325 -6.51 5.32 -8.44
N GLU A 326 -7.16 4.74 -7.42
CA GLU A 326 -8.58 4.37 -7.44
C GLU A 326 -9.46 5.60 -7.66
N ALA A 327 -9.21 6.70 -6.94
CA ALA A 327 -9.91 7.97 -7.17
C ALA A 327 -9.71 8.49 -8.60
N LEU A 328 -8.46 8.53 -9.10
CA LEU A 328 -8.18 8.99 -10.45
C LEU A 328 -8.85 8.12 -11.52
N SER A 329 -8.96 6.81 -11.31
CA SER A 329 -9.58 5.87 -12.26
C SER A 329 -11.07 6.16 -12.52
N VAL A 330 -11.78 6.72 -11.54
CA VAL A 330 -13.19 7.12 -11.67
C VAL A 330 -13.36 8.60 -12.01
N GLY A 331 -12.25 9.32 -12.19
CA GLY A 331 -12.24 10.73 -12.56
C GLY A 331 -12.26 11.70 -11.38
N THR A 332 -11.97 11.23 -10.17
CA THR A 332 -11.96 12.06 -8.96
C THR A 332 -10.56 12.61 -8.72
N PRO A 333 -10.38 13.95 -8.66
CA PRO A 333 -9.06 14.53 -8.44
C PRO A 333 -8.54 14.21 -7.04
N VAL A 334 -7.22 14.28 -6.88
CA VAL A 334 -6.52 14.02 -5.62
C VAL A 334 -5.82 15.28 -5.15
N THR A 335 -5.98 15.62 -3.87
CA THR A 335 -5.25 16.69 -3.19
C THR A 335 -4.62 16.12 -1.92
N GLY A 336 -3.45 16.61 -1.52
CA GLY A 336 -2.70 15.96 -0.46
C GLY A 336 -1.38 16.66 -0.15
N THR A 337 -0.62 16.04 0.73
CA THR A 337 0.73 16.46 1.11
C THR A 337 1.76 16.00 0.09
N ASP A 338 2.91 16.69 0.05
CA ASP A 338 4.08 16.25 -0.72
C ASP A 338 4.88 15.18 0.05
N ALA A 339 4.26 14.04 0.31
CA ALA A 339 4.83 12.98 1.14
C ALA A 339 5.11 11.72 0.31
N GLY A 340 6.36 11.59 -0.16
CA GLY A 340 6.77 10.48 -1.03
C GLY A 340 6.06 10.56 -2.39
N GLY A 341 5.61 9.44 -2.94
CA GLY A 341 4.97 9.42 -4.26
C GLY A 341 3.55 10.00 -4.31
N ILE A 342 3.00 10.54 -3.22
CA ILE A 342 1.76 11.33 -3.29
C ILE A 342 1.97 12.58 -4.15
N GLY A 343 3.09 13.30 -3.95
CA GLY A 343 3.42 14.49 -4.73
C GLY A 343 3.51 14.16 -6.21
N GLU A 344 4.21 13.06 -6.55
CA GLU A 344 4.35 12.58 -7.92
C GLU A 344 3.01 12.28 -8.60
N ILE A 345 2.03 11.74 -7.86
CA ILE A 345 0.67 11.51 -8.37
C ILE A 345 -0.05 12.83 -8.64
N ILE A 346 -0.05 13.72 -7.65
CA ILE A 346 -0.79 14.98 -7.71
C ILE A 346 -0.22 15.88 -8.82
N GLU A 347 1.10 15.89 -9.01
CA GLU A 347 1.76 16.65 -10.08
C GLU A 347 1.32 16.24 -11.49
N LYS A 348 0.89 14.97 -11.71
CA LYS A 348 0.33 14.56 -13.00
C LYS A 348 -1.04 15.16 -13.29
N VAL A 349 -1.75 15.58 -12.24
CA VAL A 349 -3.03 16.30 -12.34
C VAL A 349 -2.78 17.80 -12.36
N ASP A 350 -2.28 18.33 -11.25
CA ASP A 350 -1.92 19.74 -11.05
C ASP A 350 -1.12 19.89 -9.75
N LYS A 351 0.13 20.36 -9.86
CA LYS A 351 1.00 20.64 -8.70
C LYS A 351 0.36 21.59 -7.67
N ASN A 352 -0.58 22.43 -8.09
CA ASN A 352 -1.27 23.33 -7.18
C ASN A 352 -2.22 22.61 -6.23
N LEU A 353 -2.52 21.33 -6.41
CA LEU A 353 -3.34 20.54 -5.48
C LEU A 353 -2.52 19.93 -4.34
N ILE A 354 -1.21 20.14 -4.31
CA ILE A 354 -0.34 19.80 -3.19
C ILE A 354 -0.46 20.89 -2.11
N PHE A 355 -0.73 20.49 -0.87
CA PHE A 355 -0.81 21.41 0.26
C PHE A 355 0.24 21.15 1.34
N LYS A 356 0.72 22.26 1.93
CA LYS A 356 1.50 22.30 3.17
C LYS A 356 0.54 22.33 4.38
N GLU A 357 1.06 22.46 5.59
CA GLU A 357 0.29 22.26 6.84
C GLU A 357 -1.05 23.02 6.96
N ASN A 358 -1.25 24.16 6.28
CA ASN A 358 -2.51 24.92 6.23
C ASN A 358 -3.28 24.75 4.89
N GLY A 359 -3.73 23.52 4.60
CA GLY A 359 -4.24 23.14 3.27
C GLY A 359 -5.60 23.69 2.83
N LEU A 360 -6.15 24.70 3.52
CA LEU A 360 -7.47 25.27 3.20
C LEU A 360 -7.55 25.80 1.76
N ASP A 361 -6.51 26.51 1.30
CA ASP A 361 -6.49 27.14 -0.02
C ASP A 361 -6.74 26.11 -1.12
N LYS A 362 -6.22 24.89 -0.95
CA LYS A 362 -6.28 23.83 -1.96
C LYS A 362 -7.64 23.14 -1.99
N ILE A 363 -8.22 22.89 -0.82
CA ILE A 363 -9.62 22.46 -0.69
C ILE A 363 -10.54 23.46 -1.40
N GLY A 364 -10.33 24.77 -1.16
CA GLY A 364 -11.08 25.83 -1.84
C GLY A 364 -10.86 25.90 -3.35
N MET A 365 -9.64 25.62 -3.84
CA MET A 365 -9.34 25.58 -5.28
C MET A 365 -10.15 24.50 -6.00
N VAL A 366 -10.25 23.29 -5.42
CA VAL A 366 -11.06 22.20 -6.01
C VAL A 366 -12.53 22.62 -6.12
N LEU A 367 -13.07 23.30 -5.10
CA LEU A 367 -14.46 23.77 -5.13
C LEU A 367 -14.73 24.79 -6.23
N ARG A 368 -13.80 25.73 -6.46
CA ARG A 368 -13.96 26.82 -7.43
C ARG A 368 -13.72 26.39 -8.87
N ASN A 369 -12.87 25.38 -9.10
CA ASN A 369 -12.36 25.03 -10.42
C ASN A 369 -12.84 23.65 -10.89
N LYS A 370 -14.11 23.30 -10.64
CA LYS A 370 -14.67 21.99 -11.02
C LYS A 370 -14.52 21.69 -12.53
N ASP A 371 -14.61 22.71 -13.38
CA ASP A 371 -14.45 22.55 -14.84
C ASP A 371 -13.00 22.26 -15.26
N ILE A 372 -12.02 22.73 -14.46
CA ILE A 372 -10.60 22.42 -14.69
C ILE A 372 -10.32 20.96 -14.36
N TYR A 373 -10.92 20.45 -13.28
CA TYR A 373 -10.76 19.08 -12.80
C TYR A 373 -11.94 18.18 -13.19
N SER A 374 -12.41 18.29 -14.45
CA SER A 374 -13.50 17.44 -14.94
C SER A 374 -13.13 15.96 -14.92
N LYS A 375 -14.12 15.09 -14.70
CA LYS A 375 -13.90 13.63 -14.63
C LYS A 375 -13.13 13.07 -15.81
N GLU A 376 -13.40 13.59 -17.00
CA GLU A 376 -12.75 13.13 -18.23
C GLU A 376 -11.24 13.45 -18.25
N LYS A 377 -10.85 14.67 -17.88
CA LYS A 377 -9.43 15.05 -17.79
C LYS A 377 -8.69 14.20 -16.76
N ILE A 378 -9.31 13.96 -15.60
CA ILE A 378 -8.71 13.13 -14.55
C ILE A 378 -8.54 11.68 -15.03
N LYS A 379 -9.55 11.12 -15.72
CA LYS A 379 -9.45 9.78 -16.31
C LYS A 379 -8.37 9.68 -17.39
N GLN A 380 -8.13 10.73 -18.16
CA GLN A 380 -7.02 10.77 -19.13
C GLN A 380 -5.66 10.69 -18.42
N VAL A 381 -5.49 11.41 -17.30
CA VAL A 381 -4.28 11.30 -16.45
C VAL A 381 -4.10 9.88 -15.94
N TYR A 382 -5.15 9.28 -15.38
CA TYR A 382 -5.12 7.87 -14.96
C TYR A 382 -4.74 6.93 -16.10
N THR A 383 -5.41 7.03 -17.25
CA THR A 383 -5.21 6.14 -18.40
C THR A 383 -3.76 6.17 -18.88
N ARG A 384 -3.16 7.37 -18.90
CA ARG A 384 -1.79 7.58 -19.33
C ARG A 384 -0.74 7.01 -18.39
N TRP A 385 -0.93 7.13 -17.08
CA TRP A 385 0.13 6.89 -16.09
C TRP A 385 -0.10 5.68 -15.17
N TYR A 386 -1.35 5.28 -14.92
CA TYR A 386 -1.72 4.35 -13.85
C TYR A 386 -2.67 3.24 -14.31
N SER A 387 -2.86 3.09 -15.61
CA SER A 387 -3.64 1.99 -16.20
C SER A 387 -2.85 0.68 -16.19
N LEU A 388 -3.57 -0.44 -16.17
CA LEU A 388 -2.98 -1.78 -16.30
C LEU A 388 -2.07 -1.89 -17.54
N GLY A 389 -2.53 -1.42 -18.70
CA GLY A 389 -1.72 -1.48 -19.92
C GLY A 389 -0.42 -0.68 -19.83
N GLY A 390 -0.40 0.42 -19.06
CA GLY A 390 0.83 1.16 -18.76
C GLY A 390 1.79 0.36 -17.88
N TYR A 391 1.26 -0.27 -16.84
CA TYR A 391 2.02 -1.11 -15.92
C TYR A 391 2.66 -2.31 -16.61
N LEU A 392 1.86 -3.10 -17.34
CA LEU A 392 2.30 -4.34 -17.96
C LEU A 392 3.43 -4.12 -18.98
N ARG A 393 3.40 -3.01 -19.73
CA ARG A 393 4.47 -2.67 -20.68
C ARG A 393 5.85 -2.55 -20.04
N GLU A 394 5.92 -2.08 -18.80
CA GLU A 394 7.20 -1.99 -18.07
C GLU A 394 7.45 -3.24 -17.23
N TYR A 395 6.40 -3.84 -16.67
CA TYR A 395 6.49 -5.05 -15.85
C TYR A 395 7.01 -6.26 -16.65
N GLU A 396 6.53 -6.46 -17.88
CA GLU A 396 6.97 -7.56 -18.75
C GLU A 396 8.44 -7.42 -19.18
N LYS A 397 9.04 -6.22 -19.14
CA LYS A 397 10.47 -6.04 -19.44
C LYS A 397 11.39 -6.56 -18.33
N THR A 398 10.83 -6.89 -17.17
CA THR A 398 11.61 -7.36 -16.02
C THR A 398 11.90 -8.85 -16.04
N PHE A 399 11.37 -9.62 -17.01
CA PHE A 399 11.55 -11.07 -17.09
C PHE A 399 11.47 -11.64 -18.51
#